data_AF-A0A2T5LSM4-F1
#
_entry.id   AF-A0A2T5LSM4-F1
#
_cell.length_a   1.000
_cell.length_b   1.000
_cell.length_c   1.000
_cell.angle_alpha   90.00
_cell.angle_beta   90.00
_cell.angle_gamma   90.00
#
_symmetry.space_group_name_H-M   'P 1'
#
loop_
_entity.id
_entity.type
_entity.pdbx_description
1 polymer ?
#
loop_
_entity_poly.entity_id
_entity_poly.type
_entity_poly.pdbx_seq_one_letter_code
_entity_poly.pdbx_strand_id
1 'polypeptide(L)'
;MTSPHNPLISALTTLYTLLVDLRYIPASTLVLPSSQTRRHPRNCINRSAAAQNGFSEEVIELAYQIPYIADEDYQVNYDTQPLCYLARVPEVSGEDNDKNNEPEEIEGEDAWEFARDPTFQDRLDLWTGHNILVLTRGGLYGVELIYDLDKQTITEWQPFETPETWRSLPAIPMTSSQNPLYVWIRAFLALQNIPLDDDILIPREPEELGYPGDNASEGKMREWRERVEDAEKERGLKDVYVGCGWKTDTVDRVEDDAQLPIWEALEQARRRAGEEFRGEEFGERKEAWKGSL
;
A
#
# COMPACT_ATOMS: atom_id res chain seq x y z
N MET A 1 16.87 15.23 16.54
CA MET A 1 15.59 14.78 17.12
C MET A 1 14.91 13.90 16.09
N THR A 2 14.41 12.73 16.49
CA THR A 2 13.61 11.85 15.63
C THR A 2 12.26 12.50 15.36
N SER A 3 11.77 12.47 14.11
CA SER A 3 10.47 13.04 13.73
C SER A 3 9.35 12.43 14.58
N PRO A 4 8.35 13.20 15.06
CA PRO A 4 7.20 12.63 15.76
C PRO A 4 6.42 11.63 14.90
N HIS A 5 6.54 11.74 13.57
CA HIS A 5 5.90 10.85 12.59
C HIS A 5 6.78 9.62 12.25
N ASN A 6 7.86 9.37 12.99
CA ASN A 6 8.71 8.20 12.77
C ASN A 6 7.96 6.85 12.76
N PRO A 7 6.92 6.63 13.60
CA PRO A 7 6.11 5.42 13.50
C PRO A 7 5.50 5.22 12.10
N LEU A 8 4.92 6.28 11.52
CA LEU A 8 4.34 6.24 10.17
C LEU A 8 5.41 6.01 9.11
N ILE A 9 6.49 6.81 9.14
CA ILE A 9 7.58 6.72 8.17
C ILE A 9 8.17 5.30 8.17
N SER A 10 8.39 4.73 9.36
CA SER A 10 8.91 3.37 9.50
C SER A 10 7.92 2.33 8.97
N ALA A 11 6.63 2.45 9.32
CA ALA A 11 5.59 1.54 8.87
C ALA A 11 5.48 1.49 7.33
N LEU A 12 5.39 2.66 6.68
CA LEU A 12 5.33 2.76 5.23
C LEU A 12 6.61 2.23 4.58
N THR A 13 7.77 2.51 5.17
CA THR A 13 9.06 1.98 4.67
C THR A 13 9.07 0.47 4.73
N THR A 14 8.63 -0.12 5.85
CA THR A 14 8.51 -1.57 6.02
C THR A 14 7.54 -2.16 5.01
N LEU A 15 6.35 -1.58 4.84
CA LEU A 15 5.35 -2.06 3.89
C LEU A 15 5.89 -2.05 2.45
N TYR A 16 6.38 -0.92 1.97
CA TYR A 16 6.81 -0.83 0.57
C TYR A 16 8.09 -1.63 0.29
N THR A 17 9.00 -1.73 1.26
CA THR A 17 10.17 -2.62 1.13
C THR A 17 9.73 -4.08 1.11
N LEU A 18 8.75 -4.46 1.92
CA LEU A 18 8.17 -5.81 1.91
C LEU A 18 7.58 -6.17 0.54
N LEU A 19 6.90 -5.23 -0.13
CA LEU A 19 6.39 -5.47 -1.49
C LEU A 19 7.52 -5.69 -2.51
N VAL A 20 8.66 -5.00 -2.35
CA VAL A 20 9.87 -5.26 -3.17
C VAL A 20 10.46 -6.63 -2.86
N ASP A 21 10.58 -6.99 -1.58
CA ASP A 21 11.14 -8.29 -1.15
C ASP A 21 10.30 -9.46 -1.67
N LEU A 22 8.98 -9.31 -1.66
CA LEU A 22 8.01 -10.26 -2.23
C LEU A 22 8.06 -10.31 -3.77
N ARG A 23 8.91 -9.51 -4.43
CA ARG A 23 9.02 -9.42 -5.90
C ARG A 23 7.71 -9.01 -6.56
N TYR A 24 6.87 -8.28 -5.84
CA TYR A 24 5.63 -7.76 -6.36
C TYR A 24 5.88 -6.50 -7.19
N ILE A 25 6.57 -5.53 -6.59
CA ILE A 25 6.96 -4.29 -7.27
C ILE A 25 8.46 -4.29 -7.57
N PRO A 26 8.90 -3.71 -8.70
CA PRO A 26 10.31 -3.49 -8.96
C PRO A 26 10.93 -2.56 -7.93
N ALA A 27 12.18 -2.83 -7.52
CA ALA A 27 12.90 -1.92 -6.62
C ALA A 27 13.07 -0.50 -7.17
N SER A 28 12.98 -0.32 -8.50
CA SER A 28 13.04 0.99 -9.16
C SER A 28 11.81 1.86 -8.94
N THR A 29 10.65 1.28 -8.56
CA THR A 29 9.44 2.06 -8.28
C THR A 29 9.39 2.56 -6.83
N LEU A 30 10.15 1.94 -5.93
CA LEU A 30 10.28 2.38 -4.54
C LEU A 30 11.21 3.58 -4.41
N VAL A 31 10.66 4.72 -4.02
CA VAL A 31 11.42 5.96 -3.78
C VAL A 31 11.52 6.23 -2.28
N LEU A 32 12.72 6.06 -1.74
CA LEU A 32 13.02 6.29 -0.34
C LEU A 32 13.57 7.71 -0.10
N PRO A 33 13.22 8.37 1.02
CA PRO A 33 13.87 9.62 1.42
C PRO A 33 15.37 9.37 1.67
N SER A 34 16.21 10.39 1.44
CA SER A 34 17.67 10.27 1.62
C SER A 34 18.01 9.86 3.05
N SER A 35 18.89 8.87 3.22
CA SER A 35 19.33 8.40 4.54
C SER A 35 20.09 9.46 5.34
N GLN A 36 20.69 10.44 4.67
CA GLN A 36 21.46 11.53 5.31
C GLN A 36 20.54 12.65 5.81
N THR A 37 19.61 13.09 4.96
CA THR A 37 18.73 14.24 5.26
C THR A 37 17.38 13.81 5.83
N ARG A 38 17.06 12.51 5.73
CA ARG A 38 15.74 11.90 6.02
C ARG A 38 14.60 12.54 5.23
N ARG A 39 14.93 13.07 4.04
CA ARG A 39 14.00 13.82 3.19
C ARG A 39 14.27 13.61 1.72
N HIS A 40 13.23 13.69 0.91
CA HIS A 40 13.32 13.86 -0.54
C HIS A 40 13.86 15.26 -0.91
N PRO A 41 14.40 15.44 -2.13
CA PRO A 41 14.90 16.74 -2.61
C PRO A 41 13.83 17.84 -2.57
N ARG A 42 14.21 19.09 -2.24
CA ARG A 42 13.25 20.20 -2.03
C ARG A 42 12.36 20.55 -3.23
N ASN A 43 12.72 20.11 -4.44
CA ASN A 43 12.00 20.40 -5.68
C ASN A 43 11.10 19.25 -6.13
N CYS A 44 10.99 18.16 -5.35
CA CYS A 44 10.21 16.99 -5.75
C CYS A 44 8.73 17.07 -5.34
N ILE A 45 8.31 18.03 -4.53
CA ILE A 45 6.89 18.20 -4.14
C ILE A 45 6.44 19.59 -4.56
N ASN A 46 5.28 19.66 -5.22
CA ASN A 46 4.65 20.92 -5.60
C ASN A 46 4.01 21.62 -4.39
N ARG A 47 4.82 22.39 -3.66
CA ARG A 47 4.37 23.15 -2.48
C ARG A 47 3.25 24.14 -2.80
N SER A 48 3.29 24.75 -3.99
CA SER A 48 2.29 25.74 -4.41
C SER A 48 0.92 25.09 -4.56
N ALA A 49 0.85 23.92 -5.20
CA ALA A 49 -0.39 23.19 -5.35
C ALA A 49 -0.91 22.64 -4.02
N ALA A 50 -0.03 22.13 -3.15
CA ALA A 50 -0.40 21.72 -1.80
C ALA A 50 -1.07 22.87 -1.02
N ALA A 51 -0.46 24.06 -1.05
CA ALA A 51 -1.00 25.24 -0.38
C ALA A 51 -2.33 25.73 -0.99
N GLN A 52 -2.47 25.68 -2.32
CA GLN A 52 -3.72 26.01 -3.02
C GLN A 52 -4.86 25.06 -2.66
N ASN A 53 -4.53 23.78 -2.41
CA ASN A 53 -5.47 22.76 -1.96
C ASN A 53 -5.72 22.77 -0.43
N GLY A 54 -5.14 23.73 0.29
CA GLY A 54 -5.43 23.96 1.71
C GLY A 54 -4.60 23.13 2.69
N PHE A 55 -3.53 22.46 2.24
CA PHE A 55 -2.64 21.71 3.12
C PHE A 55 -1.67 22.62 3.87
N SER A 56 -1.38 22.28 5.14
CA SER A 56 -0.45 23.02 5.99
C SER A 56 1.01 22.71 5.65
N GLU A 57 1.92 23.58 6.09
CA GLU A 57 3.36 23.38 5.90
C GLU A 57 3.84 22.11 6.61
N GLU A 58 3.27 21.76 7.76
CA GLU A 58 3.57 20.52 8.48
C GLU A 58 3.24 19.26 7.68
N VAL A 59 2.10 19.26 6.96
CA VAL A 59 1.71 18.16 6.07
C VAL A 59 2.69 18.06 4.89
N ILE A 60 3.01 19.20 4.28
CA ILE A 60 3.98 19.28 3.18
C ILE A 60 5.35 18.75 3.65
N GLU A 61 5.81 19.15 4.85
CA GLU A 61 7.06 18.70 5.44
C GLU A 61 7.09 17.20 5.74
N LEU A 62 5.96 16.61 6.14
CA LEU A 62 5.83 15.16 6.31
C LEU A 62 5.86 14.42 4.96
N ALA A 63 5.24 14.96 3.92
CA ALA A 63 5.28 14.37 2.58
C ALA A 63 6.73 14.27 2.05
N TYR A 64 7.62 15.22 2.40
CA TYR A 64 9.05 15.06 2.09
C TYR A 64 9.75 13.90 2.82
N GLN A 65 9.17 13.35 3.89
CA GLN A 65 9.83 12.39 4.79
C GLN A 65 9.33 10.95 4.61
N ILE A 66 8.18 10.72 3.98
CA ILE A 66 7.64 9.37 3.79
C ILE A 66 8.19 8.72 2.51
N PRO A 67 8.31 7.38 2.45
CA PRO A 67 8.61 6.69 1.21
C PRO A 67 7.40 6.71 0.26
N TYR A 68 7.65 6.50 -1.03
CA TYR A 68 6.61 6.42 -2.06
C TYR A 68 6.83 5.22 -2.98
N ILE A 69 5.74 4.71 -3.55
CA ILE A 69 5.78 3.93 -4.78
C ILE A 69 5.42 4.89 -5.91
N ALA A 70 6.32 5.08 -6.87
CA ALA A 70 6.14 6.05 -7.96
C ALA A 70 5.20 5.57 -9.07
N ASP A 71 4.91 4.27 -9.08
CA ASP A 71 3.99 3.63 -10.01
C ASP A 71 2.66 3.40 -9.30
N GLU A 72 1.60 4.02 -9.81
CA GLU A 72 0.27 4.01 -9.20
C GLU A 72 -0.56 2.78 -9.60
N ASP A 73 -0.06 1.95 -10.53
CA ASP A 73 -0.80 0.78 -11.00
C ASP A 73 -0.82 -0.36 -9.95
N TYR A 74 0.09 -0.33 -8.96
CA TYR A 74 0.20 -1.38 -7.95
C TYR A 74 -0.81 -1.21 -6.82
N GLN A 75 -1.60 -2.26 -6.60
CA GLN A 75 -2.48 -2.35 -5.44
C GLN A 75 -1.73 -2.71 -4.17
N VAL A 76 -2.01 -2.03 -3.06
CA VAL A 76 -1.43 -2.28 -1.73
C VAL A 76 -2.41 -2.91 -0.74
N ASN A 77 -3.72 -2.90 -1.05
CA ASN A 77 -4.76 -3.63 -0.31
C ASN A 77 -6.10 -3.63 -1.08
N TYR A 78 -6.55 -4.76 -1.63
CA TYR A 78 -7.71 -4.76 -2.55
C TYR A 78 -7.55 -3.66 -3.62
N ASP A 79 -8.64 -3.01 -4.02
CA ASP A 79 -8.67 -1.88 -4.96
C ASP A 79 -8.10 -0.57 -4.36
N THR A 80 -6.98 -0.65 -3.63
CA THR A 80 -6.30 0.48 -2.99
C THR A 80 -4.91 0.66 -3.56
N GLN A 81 -4.60 1.83 -4.11
CA GLN A 81 -3.29 2.19 -4.67
C GLN A 81 -2.53 3.12 -3.70
N PRO A 82 -1.20 3.18 -3.75
CA PRO A 82 -0.42 4.15 -2.98
C PRO A 82 -0.59 5.56 -3.56
N LEU A 83 -0.64 6.59 -2.71
CA LEU A 83 -0.68 7.98 -3.18
C LEU A 83 0.73 8.61 -3.17
N CYS A 84 1.21 9.00 -4.36
CA CYS A 84 2.52 9.60 -4.53
C CYS A 84 2.44 11.12 -4.69
N TYR A 85 2.98 11.88 -3.73
CA TYR A 85 3.02 13.34 -3.80
C TYR A 85 4.28 13.89 -4.50
N LEU A 86 5.16 13.00 -4.96
CA LEU A 86 6.32 13.42 -5.73
C LEU A 86 5.84 13.88 -7.10
N ALA A 87 6.13 15.13 -7.45
CA ALA A 87 6.03 15.58 -8.82
C ALA A 87 6.89 14.65 -9.67
N ARG A 88 6.29 14.01 -10.68
CA ARG A 88 7.03 13.30 -11.72
C ARG A 88 8.00 14.34 -12.29
N VAL A 89 9.28 14.20 -11.96
CA VAL A 89 10.31 15.07 -12.53
C VAL A 89 10.16 14.87 -14.03
N PRO A 90 9.91 15.93 -14.84
CA PRO A 90 9.91 15.77 -16.28
C PRO A 90 11.22 15.08 -16.64
N GLU A 91 11.14 13.97 -17.35
CA GLU A 91 12.36 13.31 -17.82
C GLU A 91 13.17 14.38 -18.56
N VAL A 92 14.28 14.82 -17.97
CA VAL A 92 15.28 15.57 -18.71
C VAL A 92 16.06 14.54 -19.51
N SER A 93 15.38 13.95 -20.49
CA SER A 93 15.93 13.03 -21.48
C SER A 93 15.71 13.67 -22.85
N GLY A 94 16.78 14.21 -23.41
CA GLY A 94 16.83 14.63 -24.82
C GLY A 94 16.98 16.13 -25.01
N GLU A 95 18.15 16.51 -25.52
CA GLU A 95 18.41 17.82 -26.11
C GLU A 95 17.53 18.05 -27.35
N ASP A 96 16.26 18.41 -27.18
CA ASP A 96 15.50 19.03 -28.26
C ASP A 96 15.38 20.54 -28.01
N ASN A 97 16.27 21.27 -28.69
CA ASN A 97 16.25 22.73 -28.83
C ASN A 97 15.07 23.17 -29.71
N ASP A 98 13.82 22.84 -29.35
CA ASP A 98 12.65 23.44 -29.97
C ASP A 98 11.93 24.36 -28.97
N LYS A 99 12.19 25.66 -29.13
CA LYS A 99 11.75 26.74 -28.21
C LYS A 99 10.24 27.03 -28.24
N ASN A 100 9.42 26.11 -28.73
CA ASN A 100 7.98 26.32 -28.92
C ASN A 100 7.07 25.25 -28.32
N ASN A 101 7.61 24.23 -27.63
CA ASN A 101 6.77 23.39 -26.80
C ASN A 101 6.70 24.02 -25.42
N GLU A 102 5.63 24.76 -25.15
CA GLU A 102 5.15 24.93 -23.79
C GLU A 102 5.09 23.53 -23.16
N PRO A 103 5.53 23.35 -21.89
CA PRO A 103 5.37 22.07 -21.24
C PRO A 103 3.88 21.74 -21.32
N GLU A 104 3.52 20.68 -22.05
CA GLU A 104 2.17 20.13 -22.01
C GLU A 104 1.86 19.94 -20.53
N GLU A 105 0.85 20.64 -20.03
CA GLU A 105 0.25 20.35 -18.74
C GLU A 105 -0.14 18.88 -18.81
N ILE A 106 0.66 18.02 -18.18
CA ILE A 106 0.33 16.61 -18.08
C ILE A 106 -0.97 16.59 -17.28
N GLU A 107 -2.08 16.31 -17.95
CA GLU A 107 -3.39 15.99 -17.37
C GLU A 107 -3.25 14.76 -16.47
N GLY A 108 -2.61 14.93 -15.33
CA GLY A 108 -2.68 14.04 -14.19
C GLY A 108 -3.34 14.84 -13.08
N GLU A 109 -4.39 14.29 -12.49
CA GLU A 109 -4.97 14.82 -11.26
C GLU A 109 -3.84 15.05 -10.27
N ASP A 110 -3.65 16.29 -9.83
CA ASP A 110 -2.61 16.58 -8.85
C ASP A 110 -2.90 15.74 -7.60
N ALA A 111 -1.93 14.96 -7.12
CA ALA A 111 -2.07 14.18 -5.89
C ALA A 111 -2.59 15.04 -4.72
N TRP A 112 -2.29 16.35 -4.72
CA TRP A 112 -2.83 17.32 -3.78
C TRP A 112 -4.31 17.64 -4.00
N GLU A 113 -4.78 17.69 -5.24
CA GLU A 113 -6.20 17.86 -5.57
C GLU A 113 -7.00 16.62 -5.21
N PHE A 114 -6.53 15.43 -5.60
CA PHE A 114 -7.14 14.17 -5.19
C PHE A 114 -7.21 14.07 -3.66
N ALA A 115 -6.08 14.31 -2.98
CA ALA A 115 -6.04 14.29 -1.53
C ALA A 115 -7.00 15.31 -0.92
N ARG A 116 -7.26 16.46 -1.57
CA ARG A 116 -8.21 17.47 -1.09
C ARG A 116 -9.66 16.97 -1.13
N ASP A 117 -10.03 16.18 -2.13
CA ASP A 117 -11.37 15.60 -2.23
C ASP A 117 -11.36 14.24 -2.93
N PRO A 118 -11.13 13.13 -2.20
CA PRO A 118 -11.13 11.78 -2.78
C PRO A 118 -12.49 11.36 -3.34
N THR A 119 -13.56 12.09 -3.03
CA THR A 119 -14.91 11.85 -3.56
C THR A 119 -15.20 12.62 -4.85
N PHE A 120 -14.28 13.50 -5.28
CA PHE A 120 -14.41 14.36 -6.45
C PHE A 120 -15.72 15.18 -6.45
N GLN A 121 -16.09 15.72 -5.28
CA GLN A 121 -17.30 16.51 -5.07
C GLN A 121 -17.04 18.03 -5.06
N ASP A 122 -15.82 18.45 -5.41
CA ASP A 122 -15.33 19.83 -5.34
C ASP A 122 -15.49 20.49 -3.96
N ARG A 123 -15.39 19.70 -2.88
CA ARG A 123 -15.56 20.19 -1.51
C ARG A 123 -14.32 20.87 -0.98
N LEU A 124 -14.44 22.17 -0.70
CA LEU A 124 -13.36 22.97 -0.08
C LEU A 124 -13.22 22.75 1.43
N ASP A 125 -14.19 22.12 2.09
CA ASP A 125 -14.25 21.99 3.55
C ASP A 125 -13.74 20.64 4.10
N LEU A 126 -13.43 19.68 3.23
CA LEU A 126 -13.17 18.29 3.63
C LEU A 126 -12.04 18.19 4.68
N TRP A 127 -10.94 18.90 4.43
CA TRP A 127 -9.75 18.92 5.30
C TRP A 127 -9.39 20.28 5.85
N THR A 128 -10.12 21.33 5.45
CA THR A 128 -9.83 22.70 5.89
C THR A 128 -9.80 22.77 7.42
N GLY A 129 -8.67 23.22 7.97
CA GLY A 129 -8.43 23.33 9.41
C GLY A 129 -7.90 22.06 10.09
N HIS A 130 -7.46 21.05 9.31
CA HIS A 130 -6.91 19.80 9.83
C HIS A 130 -5.50 19.54 9.27
N ASN A 131 -4.57 19.14 10.13
CA ASN A 131 -3.26 18.64 9.72
C ASN A 131 -3.36 17.15 9.37
N ILE A 132 -3.82 16.84 8.16
CA ILE A 132 -3.99 15.46 7.69
C ILE A 132 -3.24 15.21 6.39
N LEU A 133 -2.79 13.97 6.19
CA LEU A 133 -2.17 13.49 4.96
C LEU A 133 -2.91 12.23 4.50
N VAL A 134 -3.34 12.21 3.25
CA VAL A 134 -3.93 11.01 2.62
C VAL A 134 -2.79 10.14 2.11
N LEU A 135 -2.80 8.84 2.38
CA LEU A 135 -1.66 7.95 2.10
C LEU A 135 -1.90 7.00 0.94
N THR A 136 -3.16 6.74 0.62
CA THR A 136 -3.59 5.82 -0.44
C THR A 136 -4.62 6.49 -1.33
N ARG A 137 -5.02 5.80 -2.39
CA ARG A 137 -6.19 6.07 -3.24
C ARG A 137 -7.05 4.83 -3.18
N GLY A 138 -8.34 4.96 -2.87
CA GLY A 138 -9.29 3.87 -2.83
C GLY A 138 -10.21 3.90 -4.04
N GLY A 139 -10.24 2.81 -4.81
CA GLY A 139 -11.27 2.55 -5.81
C GLY A 139 -12.59 2.05 -5.20
N LEU A 140 -13.39 1.32 -5.98
CA LEU A 140 -14.75 0.92 -5.60
C LEU A 140 -14.81 0.12 -4.30
N TYR A 141 -13.82 -0.74 -4.06
CA TYR A 141 -13.68 -1.55 -2.84
C TYR A 141 -12.42 -1.20 -2.04
N GLY A 142 -11.73 -0.15 -2.46
CA GLY A 142 -10.50 0.32 -1.85
C GLY A 142 -10.73 1.22 -0.65
N VAL A 143 -9.63 1.62 -0.02
CA VAL A 143 -9.65 2.47 1.16
C VAL A 143 -8.70 3.65 1.04
N GLU A 144 -9.14 4.78 1.58
CA GLU A 144 -8.31 5.94 1.86
C GLU A 144 -7.76 5.84 3.28
N LEU A 145 -6.44 5.69 3.39
CA LEU A 145 -5.76 5.81 4.66
C LEU A 145 -5.45 7.27 4.95
N ILE A 146 -6.15 7.84 5.92
CA ILE A 146 -6.00 9.24 6.32
C ILE A 146 -5.19 9.29 7.60
N TYR A 147 -4.01 9.91 7.55
CA TYR A 147 -3.17 10.14 8.71
C TYR A 147 -3.42 11.52 9.32
N ASP A 148 -3.83 11.57 10.59
CA ASP A 148 -3.93 12.80 11.39
C ASP A 148 -2.59 13.06 12.07
N LEU A 149 -1.91 14.13 11.67
CA LEU A 149 -0.57 14.49 12.16
C LEU A 149 -0.60 14.90 13.63
N ASP A 150 -1.65 15.60 14.06
CA ASP A 150 -1.77 16.13 15.42
C ASP A 150 -2.01 15.00 16.43
N LYS A 151 -2.84 14.02 16.05
CA LYS A 151 -3.19 12.88 16.90
C LYS A 151 -2.31 11.65 16.70
N GLN A 152 -1.55 11.60 15.61
CA GLN A 152 -0.76 10.44 15.19
C GLN A 152 -1.62 9.17 15.09
N THR A 153 -2.75 9.30 14.41
CA THR A 153 -3.74 8.24 14.17
C THR A 153 -3.97 8.04 12.69
N ILE A 154 -4.31 6.81 12.29
CA ILE A 154 -4.79 6.50 10.94
C ILE A 154 -6.28 6.16 11.02
N THR A 155 -7.03 6.69 10.07
CA THR A 155 -8.41 6.30 9.78
C THR A 155 -8.44 5.63 8.41
N GLU A 156 -9.07 4.47 8.34
CA GLU A 156 -9.40 3.80 7.09
C GLU A 156 -10.80 4.25 6.67
N TRP A 157 -10.92 4.81 5.45
CA TRP A 157 -12.19 5.32 4.93
C TRP A 157 -12.49 4.72 3.56
N GLN A 158 -13.69 4.20 3.37
CA GLN A 158 -14.17 3.70 2.07
C GLN A 158 -15.15 4.72 1.49
N PRO A 159 -14.72 5.65 0.64
CA PRO A 159 -15.56 6.74 0.16
C PRO A 159 -16.79 6.26 -0.62
N PHE A 160 -16.71 5.10 -1.29
CA PHE A 160 -17.83 4.54 -2.07
C PHE A 160 -18.86 3.79 -1.22
N GLU A 161 -18.43 3.13 -0.14
CA GLU A 161 -19.35 2.42 0.76
C GLU A 161 -19.90 3.33 1.87
N THR A 162 -19.05 4.24 2.35
CA THR A 162 -19.32 5.17 3.44
C THR A 162 -19.04 6.61 2.97
N PRO A 163 -19.87 7.18 2.08
CA PRO A 163 -19.66 8.53 1.54
C PRO A 163 -19.80 9.65 2.59
N GLU A 164 -20.26 9.29 3.79
CA GLU A 164 -20.30 10.15 4.97
C GLU A 164 -18.89 10.55 5.44
N THR A 165 -18.82 11.48 6.39
CA THR A 165 -17.53 12.05 6.81
C THR A 165 -16.65 11.00 7.48
N TRP A 166 -15.42 10.79 6.98
CA TRP A 166 -14.37 9.98 7.62
C TRP A 166 -14.18 10.26 9.13
N ARG A 167 -14.57 11.45 9.60
CA ARG A 167 -14.48 11.90 11.00
C ARG A 167 -15.30 11.09 11.99
N SER A 168 -16.35 10.39 11.54
CA SER A 168 -17.13 9.49 12.39
C SER A 168 -16.50 8.10 12.52
N LEU A 169 -15.51 7.80 11.69
CA LEU A 169 -14.83 6.51 11.67
C LEU A 169 -13.78 6.43 12.77
N PRO A 170 -13.40 5.21 13.19
CA PRO A 170 -12.34 5.02 14.17
C PRO A 170 -11.01 5.65 13.71
N ALA A 171 -10.40 6.43 14.60
CA ALA A 171 -9.04 6.92 14.45
C ALA A 171 -8.10 6.06 15.31
N ILE A 172 -7.26 5.25 14.67
CA ILE A 172 -6.47 4.22 15.35
C ILE A 172 -5.03 4.73 15.55
N PRO A 173 -4.51 4.79 16.79
CA PRO A 173 -3.14 5.27 17.07
C PRO A 173 -2.06 4.47 16.36
N MET A 174 -0.96 5.13 15.97
CA MET A 174 0.24 4.45 15.44
C MET A 174 0.93 3.52 16.46
N THR A 175 0.52 3.53 17.72
CA THR A 175 0.99 2.59 18.76
C THR A 175 0.11 1.36 18.92
N SER A 176 -1.08 1.34 18.30
CA SER A 176 -2.02 0.23 18.39
C SER A 176 -1.65 -0.90 17.45
N SER A 177 -1.75 -2.15 17.91
CA SER A 177 -1.60 -3.32 17.03
C SER A 177 -2.68 -3.39 15.96
N GLN A 178 -3.85 -2.81 16.20
CA GLN A 178 -4.96 -2.80 15.25
C GLN A 178 -4.88 -1.70 14.20
N ASN A 179 -3.76 -0.96 14.12
CA ASN A 179 -3.59 0.06 13.08
C ASN A 179 -3.62 -0.60 11.68
N PRO A 180 -4.37 -0.04 10.70
CA PRO A 180 -4.56 -0.66 9.39
C PRO A 180 -3.25 -1.00 8.67
N LEU A 181 -2.25 -0.10 8.67
CA LEU A 181 -0.95 -0.36 8.04
C LEU A 181 -0.27 -1.59 8.64
N TYR A 182 -0.35 -1.77 9.95
CA TYR A 182 0.26 -2.93 10.61
C TYR A 182 -0.49 -4.22 10.33
N VAL A 183 -1.82 -4.14 10.19
CA VAL A 183 -2.64 -5.28 9.76
C VAL A 183 -2.23 -5.70 8.35
N TRP A 184 -2.07 -4.76 7.42
CA TRP A 184 -1.66 -5.05 6.05
C TRP A 184 -0.25 -5.65 5.99
N ILE A 185 0.72 -5.05 6.71
CA ILE A 185 2.09 -5.59 6.77
C ILE A 185 2.08 -7.04 7.26
N ARG A 186 1.31 -7.35 8.32
CA ARG A 186 1.19 -8.73 8.82
C ARG A 186 0.54 -9.68 7.81
N ALA A 187 -0.50 -9.22 7.12
CA ALA A 187 -1.18 -10.02 6.09
C ALA A 187 -0.21 -10.39 4.95
N PHE A 188 0.62 -9.46 4.48
CA PHE A 188 1.66 -9.75 3.49
C PHE A 188 2.78 -10.64 4.04
N LEU A 189 3.28 -10.38 5.26
CA LEU A 189 4.33 -11.22 5.87
C LEU A 189 3.88 -12.69 6.02
N ALA A 190 2.63 -12.91 6.43
CA ALA A 190 2.05 -14.25 6.59
C ALA A 190 1.54 -14.86 5.26
N LEU A 191 1.65 -14.14 4.14
CA LEU A 191 1.10 -14.52 2.84
C LEU A 191 -0.40 -14.88 2.94
N GLN A 192 -1.15 -14.08 3.70
CA GLN A 192 -2.62 -14.04 3.68
C GLN A 192 -3.11 -13.17 2.52
N ASN A 193 -2.39 -12.07 2.27
CA ASN A 193 -2.49 -11.28 1.06
C ASN A 193 -1.26 -11.63 0.22
N ILE A 194 -1.46 -12.25 -0.94
CA ILE A 194 -0.40 -12.70 -1.83
C ILE A 194 -0.38 -11.80 -3.06
N PRO A 195 0.67 -11.00 -3.25
CA PRO A 195 0.74 -10.15 -4.43
C PRO A 195 0.88 -10.97 -5.72
N LEU A 196 0.06 -10.65 -6.72
CA LEU A 196 0.09 -11.27 -8.04
C LEU A 196 -0.13 -10.20 -9.12
N ASP A 197 0.96 -9.86 -9.79
CA ASP A 197 1.00 -8.96 -10.95
C ASP A 197 0.62 -7.53 -10.57
N ASP A 198 -0.57 -7.06 -10.89
CA ASP A 198 -1.14 -5.77 -10.49
C ASP A 198 -2.25 -5.88 -9.42
N ASP A 199 -2.48 -7.09 -8.91
CA ASP A 199 -3.55 -7.42 -7.96
C ASP A 199 -3.00 -8.15 -6.70
N ILE A 200 -3.87 -8.36 -5.72
CA ILE A 200 -3.62 -9.09 -4.48
C ILE A 200 -4.58 -10.27 -4.40
N LEU A 201 -4.03 -11.48 -4.50
CA LEU A 201 -4.78 -12.69 -4.20
C LEU A 201 -5.00 -12.83 -2.69
N ILE A 202 -6.21 -13.21 -2.32
CA ILE A 202 -6.58 -13.55 -0.94
C ILE A 202 -7.02 -15.01 -0.96
N PRO A 203 -6.09 -15.96 -0.79
CA PRO A 203 -6.40 -17.37 -0.90
C PRO A 203 -7.42 -17.75 0.16
N ARG A 204 -8.61 -18.15 -0.27
CA ARG A 204 -9.68 -18.57 0.64
C ARG A 204 -9.53 -20.03 1.01
N GLU A 205 -10.04 -20.38 2.19
CA GLU A 205 -10.22 -21.80 2.51
C GLU A 205 -11.40 -22.38 1.71
N PRO A 206 -11.28 -23.58 1.09
CA PRO A 206 -12.40 -24.22 0.41
C PRO A 206 -13.68 -24.27 1.27
N GLU A 207 -13.51 -24.42 2.59
CA GLU A 207 -14.58 -24.39 3.58
C GLU A 207 -15.28 -23.02 3.66
N GLU A 208 -14.58 -21.93 3.40
CA GLU A 208 -15.11 -20.56 3.40
C GLU A 208 -15.93 -20.25 2.14
N LEU A 209 -15.75 -21.02 1.05
CA LEU A 209 -16.52 -20.84 -0.18
C LEU A 209 -17.98 -21.28 -0.04
N GLY A 210 -18.30 -22.02 1.04
CA GLY A 210 -19.64 -22.46 1.38
C GLY A 210 -20.15 -23.58 0.47
N TYR A 211 -20.53 -24.71 1.05
CA TYR A 211 -21.12 -25.81 0.29
C TYR A 211 -22.56 -25.47 -0.15
N PRO A 212 -22.92 -25.56 -1.44
CA PRO A 212 -24.23 -25.17 -1.94
C PRO A 212 -25.37 -26.12 -1.51
N GLY A 213 -25.05 -27.22 -0.84
CA GLY A 213 -26.01 -28.20 -0.30
C GLY A 213 -26.32 -29.33 -1.27
N ASP A 214 -26.73 -30.48 -0.73
CA ASP A 214 -26.92 -31.72 -1.51
C ASP A 214 -28.05 -31.65 -2.57
N ASN A 215 -28.94 -30.67 -2.45
CA ASN A 215 -30.05 -30.43 -3.37
C ASN A 215 -29.77 -29.30 -4.39
N ALA A 216 -28.53 -28.81 -4.46
CA ALA A 216 -28.13 -27.79 -5.42
C ALA A 216 -28.27 -28.32 -6.86
N SER A 217 -28.55 -27.42 -7.80
CA SER A 217 -28.53 -27.77 -9.22
C SER A 217 -27.12 -28.17 -9.66
N GLU A 218 -27.01 -29.01 -10.69
CA GLU A 218 -25.71 -29.41 -11.26
C GLU A 218 -24.86 -28.19 -11.67
N GLY A 219 -25.50 -27.13 -12.18
CA GLY A 219 -24.83 -25.87 -12.52
C GLY A 219 -24.15 -25.23 -11.30
N LYS A 220 -24.87 -25.10 -10.18
CA LYS A 220 -24.31 -24.56 -8.92
C LYS A 220 -23.21 -25.45 -8.34
N MET A 221 -23.38 -26.77 -8.43
CA MET A 221 -22.35 -27.73 -8.00
C MET A 221 -21.09 -27.64 -8.86
N ARG A 222 -21.23 -27.37 -10.17
CA ARG A 222 -20.09 -27.16 -11.07
C ARG A 222 -19.38 -25.85 -10.74
N GLU A 223 -20.10 -24.73 -10.66
CA GLU A 223 -19.54 -23.42 -10.28
C GLU A 223 -18.82 -23.48 -8.93
N TRP A 224 -19.40 -24.18 -7.93
CA TRP A 224 -18.75 -24.36 -6.64
C TRP A 224 -17.45 -25.18 -6.74
N ARG A 225 -17.44 -26.26 -7.51
CA ARG A 225 -16.21 -27.05 -7.74
C ARG A 225 -15.12 -26.26 -8.44
N GLU A 226 -15.48 -25.47 -9.46
CA GLU A 226 -14.56 -24.57 -10.16
C GLU A 226 -13.94 -23.58 -9.16
N ARG A 227 -14.76 -22.95 -8.31
CA ARG A 227 -14.26 -22.03 -7.27
C ARG A 227 -13.35 -22.70 -6.24
N VAL A 228 -13.63 -23.95 -5.85
CA VAL A 228 -12.77 -24.71 -4.95
C VAL A 228 -11.43 -25.02 -5.61
N GLU A 229 -11.44 -25.45 -6.88
CA GLU A 229 -10.24 -25.71 -7.66
C GLU A 229 -9.39 -24.44 -7.82
N ASP A 230 -10.02 -23.31 -8.13
CA ASP A 230 -9.34 -22.01 -8.22
C ASP A 230 -8.70 -21.61 -6.88
N ALA A 231 -9.42 -21.76 -5.75
CA ALA A 231 -8.88 -21.47 -4.42
C ALA A 231 -7.70 -22.39 -4.04
N GLU A 232 -7.76 -23.68 -4.40
CA GLU A 232 -6.65 -24.61 -4.22
C GLU A 232 -5.44 -24.20 -5.08
N LYS A 233 -5.66 -23.75 -6.32
CA LYS A 233 -4.61 -23.25 -7.20
C LYS A 233 -3.97 -21.96 -6.67
N GLU A 234 -4.76 -21.00 -6.21
CA GLU A 234 -4.30 -19.74 -5.61
C GLU A 234 -3.39 -19.98 -4.39
N ARG A 235 -3.73 -20.98 -3.56
CA ARG A 235 -2.86 -21.43 -2.48
C ARG A 235 -1.52 -21.97 -2.95
N GLY A 236 -1.47 -22.57 -4.13
CA GLY A 236 -0.22 -23.04 -4.72
C GLY A 236 0.84 -21.95 -4.82
N LEU A 237 0.45 -20.68 -5.02
CA LEU A 237 1.41 -19.58 -5.03
C LEU A 237 2.08 -19.35 -3.66
N LYS A 238 1.33 -19.52 -2.56
CA LYS A 238 1.88 -19.47 -1.20
C LYS A 238 2.98 -20.52 -1.01
N ASP A 239 2.74 -21.73 -1.47
CA ASP A 239 3.69 -22.83 -1.39
C ASP A 239 4.96 -22.55 -2.21
N VAL A 240 4.84 -21.83 -3.33
CA VAL A 240 5.99 -21.37 -4.13
C VAL A 240 6.86 -20.41 -3.31
N TYR A 241 6.28 -19.40 -2.65
CA TYR A 241 7.03 -18.49 -1.77
C TYR A 241 7.76 -19.25 -0.64
N VAL A 242 7.04 -20.10 0.08
CA VAL A 242 7.59 -20.88 1.20
C VAL A 242 8.68 -21.84 0.73
N GLY A 243 8.47 -22.53 -0.40
CA GLY A 243 9.48 -23.39 -1.02
C GLY A 243 10.74 -22.65 -1.47
N CYS A 244 10.63 -21.34 -1.72
CA CYS A 244 11.76 -20.46 -2.04
C CYS A 244 12.40 -19.84 -0.79
N GLY A 245 11.96 -20.20 0.43
CA GLY A 245 12.57 -19.80 1.69
C GLY A 245 11.90 -18.62 2.39
N TRP A 246 10.73 -18.17 1.95
CA TRP A 246 9.96 -17.16 2.69
C TRP A 246 9.40 -17.76 3.99
N LYS A 247 9.66 -17.10 5.13
CA LYS A 247 9.22 -17.58 6.45
C LYS A 247 7.96 -16.84 6.89
N THR A 248 6.81 -17.52 6.91
CA THR A 248 5.52 -16.92 7.29
C THR A 248 5.28 -16.87 8.81
N ASP A 249 5.98 -17.70 9.59
CA ASP A 249 5.86 -17.79 11.05
C ASP A 249 6.52 -16.61 11.79
N THR A 250 7.14 -15.68 11.06
CA THR A 250 7.77 -14.50 11.65
C THR A 250 6.77 -13.52 12.25
N VAL A 251 5.51 -13.56 11.79
CA VAL A 251 4.43 -12.69 12.30
C VAL A 251 4.05 -13.06 13.72
N ASP A 252 4.02 -14.34 14.06
CA ASP A 252 3.66 -14.83 15.41
C ASP A 252 4.66 -14.33 16.46
N ARG A 253 5.91 -14.09 16.03
CA ARG A 253 7.00 -13.60 16.90
C ARG A 253 6.98 -12.08 17.10
N VAL A 254 6.12 -11.35 16.38
CA VAL A 254 5.95 -9.89 16.59
C VAL A 254 5.39 -9.62 17.98
N GLU A 255 4.55 -10.52 18.50
CA GLU A 255 4.03 -10.43 19.87
C GLU A 255 5.08 -10.79 20.92
N ASP A 256 6.00 -11.72 20.60
CA ASP A 256 7.13 -12.08 21.47
C ASP A 256 8.16 -10.94 21.61
N ASP A 257 8.27 -10.09 20.58
CA ASP A 257 9.12 -8.90 20.56
C ASP A 257 8.51 -7.70 21.34
N ALA A 258 7.67 -7.96 22.37
CA ALA A 258 6.92 -6.98 23.16
C ALA A 258 7.74 -5.84 23.82
N GLN A 259 9.07 -5.89 23.75
CA GLN A 259 9.97 -4.83 24.20
C GLN A 259 10.20 -3.73 23.16
N LEU A 260 9.89 -3.99 21.88
CA LEU A 260 10.06 -3.05 20.79
C LEU A 260 8.74 -2.36 20.44
N PRO A 261 8.79 -1.10 19.96
CA PRO A 261 7.64 -0.52 19.30
C PRO A 261 7.22 -1.37 18.09
N ILE A 262 5.91 -1.48 17.87
CA ILE A 262 5.34 -2.38 16.86
C ILE A 262 5.91 -2.18 15.44
N TRP A 263 6.17 -0.94 15.02
CA TRP A 263 6.75 -0.66 13.70
C TRP A 263 8.19 -1.19 13.57
N GLU A 264 8.95 -1.25 14.65
CA GLU A 264 10.30 -1.82 14.67
C GLU A 264 10.25 -3.35 14.68
N ALA A 265 9.32 -3.92 15.46
CA ALA A 265 9.10 -5.36 15.48
C ALA A 265 8.68 -5.90 14.09
N LEU A 266 7.82 -5.17 13.37
CA LEU A 266 7.42 -5.52 12.00
C LEU A 266 8.58 -5.44 11.01
N GLU A 267 9.45 -4.43 11.10
CA GLU A 267 10.66 -4.36 10.27
C GLU A 267 11.62 -5.52 10.56
N GLN A 268 11.76 -5.94 11.83
CA GLN A 268 12.54 -7.13 12.15
C GLN A 268 11.91 -8.41 11.61
N ALA A 269 10.59 -8.55 11.72
CA ALA A 269 9.87 -9.68 11.15
C ALA A 269 10.07 -9.76 9.63
N ARG A 270 9.97 -8.64 8.90
CA ARG A 270 10.28 -8.57 7.45
C ARG A 270 11.68 -9.09 7.14
N ARG A 271 12.70 -8.60 7.85
CA ARG A 271 14.09 -9.06 7.63
C ARG A 271 14.25 -10.56 7.86
N ARG A 272 13.65 -11.10 8.92
CA ARG A 272 13.68 -12.53 9.22
C ARG A 272 12.95 -13.34 8.14
N ALA A 273 11.82 -12.84 7.63
CA ALA A 273 11.02 -13.50 6.61
C ALA A 273 11.79 -13.66 5.29
N GLY A 274 12.55 -12.63 4.91
CA GLY A 274 13.34 -12.58 3.68
C GLY A 274 14.77 -13.12 3.79
N GLU A 275 15.29 -13.45 4.98
CA GLU A 275 16.71 -13.78 5.20
C GLU A 275 17.25 -14.92 4.32
N GLU A 276 16.42 -15.91 4.03
CA GLU A 276 16.77 -17.09 3.23
C GLU A 276 15.99 -17.15 1.90
N PHE A 277 15.26 -16.07 1.57
CA PHE A 277 14.39 -16.05 0.42
C PHE A 277 15.17 -15.92 -0.89
N ARG A 278 14.97 -16.88 -1.79
CA ARG A 278 15.64 -16.97 -3.09
C ARG A 278 14.78 -16.32 -4.18
N GLY A 279 14.79 -14.99 -4.22
CA GLY A 279 13.90 -14.19 -5.07
C GLY A 279 13.99 -14.45 -6.58
N GLU A 280 15.17 -14.82 -7.11
CA GLU A 280 15.32 -15.19 -8.53
C GLU A 280 14.64 -16.54 -8.84
N GLU A 281 14.90 -17.55 -8.01
CA GLU A 281 14.24 -18.86 -8.10
C GLU A 281 12.72 -18.75 -7.94
N PHE A 282 12.27 -17.86 -7.04
CA PHE A 282 10.86 -17.54 -6.89
C PHE A 282 10.24 -17.02 -8.20
N GLY A 283 10.90 -16.08 -8.89
CA GLY A 283 10.41 -15.55 -10.16
C GLY A 283 10.20 -16.64 -11.21
N GLU A 284 11.16 -17.54 -11.37
CA GLU A 284 11.06 -18.68 -12.30
C GLU A 284 9.91 -19.63 -11.94
N ARG A 285 9.76 -19.95 -10.64
CA ARG A 285 8.70 -20.84 -10.17
C ARG A 285 7.31 -20.21 -10.21
N LYS A 286 7.19 -18.90 -9.96
CA LYS A 286 5.94 -18.16 -10.09
C LYS A 286 5.43 -18.23 -11.53
N GLU A 287 6.30 -18.01 -12.52
CA GLU A 287 5.91 -18.09 -13.93
C GLU A 287 5.54 -19.52 -14.35
N ALA A 288 6.24 -20.54 -13.84
CA ALA A 288 5.87 -21.93 -14.06
C ALA A 288 4.51 -22.28 -13.42
N TRP A 289 4.23 -21.78 -12.22
CA TRP A 289 2.93 -21.93 -11.54
C TRP A 289 1.81 -21.24 -12.32
N LYS A 290 2.01 -20.01 -12.80
CA LYS A 290 1.03 -19.32 -13.66
C LYS A 290 0.70 -20.10 -14.92
N GLY A 291 1.70 -20.69 -15.56
CA GLY A 291 1.50 -21.53 -16.75
C GLY A 291 0.71 -22.83 -16.48
N SER A 292 0.49 -23.17 -15.21
CA SER A 292 -0.31 -24.33 -14.78
C SER A 292 -1.75 -23.97 -14.37
N LEU A 293 -2.10 -22.67 -14.31
CA LEU A 293 -3.46 -22.19 -14.06
C LEU A 293 -4.37 -22.51 -15.26
#